data_AF-A0A1B0DH89-F1
#
_entry.id   AF-A0A1B0DH89-F1
#
_cell.length_a   1.000
_cell.length_b   1.000
_cell.length_c   1.000
_cell.angle_alpha   90.00
_cell.angle_beta   90.00
_cell.angle_gamma   90.00
#
_symmetry.space_group_name_H-M   'P 1'
#
loop_
_entity.id
_entity.type
_entity.pdbx_description
1 polymer ?
#
loop_
_entity_poly.entity_id
_entity_poly.type
_entity_poly.pdbx_seq_one_letter_code
_entity_poly.pdbx_strand_id
1 'polypeptide(L)'
;MTSSKDKEILKLKSENKSLKEENNLLKYGLEAMRKIFSETQMSAVINDYAKTKWKPSDIARALTLHSRGPRSYKYLRQDLKYPLPAESTLRRWAATIQTAPGFQNFVFSLMAAQFECPKDKVTVLSFDEVKISGDMVYDPSSDRVLGPHQNAQVIMARGLFTNWKQPIYYDFDKNMSQEILFSAIEKLEKEGFHVVSVTHDLSGANRGLWRDLQLSENCTR
;
A
#
# COMPACT_ATOMS: atom_id res chain seq x y z
N MET A 1 -25.32 66.12 22.87
CA MET A 1 -25.88 64.77 23.07
C MET A 1 -25.55 63.95 21.83
N THR A 2 -24.53 63.09 21.88
CA THR A 2 -24.27 62.15 20.77
C THR A 2 -25.51 61.31 20.56
N SER A 3 -26.02 61.28 19.32
CA SER A 3 -27.21 60.53 18.94
C SER A 3 -27.04 59.07 19.36
N SER A 4 -28.12 58.41 19.80
CA SER A 4 -28.12 56.97 20.12
C SER A 4 -27.45 56.14 19.01
N LYS A 5 -27.61 56.59 17.76
CA LYS A 5 -27.01 56.00 16.55
C LYS A 5 -25.47 56.11 16.52
N ASP A 6 -24.87 57.20 17.01
CA ASP A 6 -23.42 57.41 16.98
C ASP A 6 -22.69 56.48 17.95
N LYS A 7 -23.29 56.24 19.14
CA LYS A 7 -22.78 55.27 20.11
C LYS A 7 -22.83 53.84 19.57
N GLU A 8 -23.89 53.50 18.84
CA GLU A 8 -24.06 52.20 18.21
C GLU A 8 -23.06 51.97 17.05
N ILE A 9 -22.81 53.00 16.23
CA ILE A 9 -21.78 52.97 15.18
C ILE A 9 -20.38 52.77 15.78
N LEU A 10 -20.06 53.43 16.89
CA LEU A 10 -18.78 53.26 17.58
C LEU A 10 -18.60 51.84 18.13
N LYS A 11 -19.65 51.26 18.72
CA LYS A 11 -19.65 49.87 19.19
C LYS A 11 -19.47 48.88 18.04
N LEU A 12 -20.18 49.05 16.93
CA LEU A 12 -20.05 48.21 15.74
C LEU A 12 -18.66 48.31 15.10
N LYS A 13 -18.02 49.49 15.14
CA LYS A 13 -16.64 49.67 14.65
C LYS A 13 -15.62 48.95 15.53
N SER A 14 -15.77 48.99 16.85
CA SER A 14 -14.88 48.25 17.75
C SER A 14 -15.05 46.73 17.59
N GLU A 15 -16.29 46.26 17.45
CA GLU A 15 -16.59 44.84 17.25
C GLU A 15 -16.04 44.33 15.91
N ASN A 16 -16.21 45.08 14.83
CA ASN A 16 -15.61 44.76 13.53
C ASN A 16 -14.08 44.72 13.58
N LYS A 17 -13.43 45.58 14.37
CA LYS A 17 -11.98 45.55 14.54
C LYS A 17 -11.54 44.25 15.24
N SER A 18 -12.20 43.89 16.35
CA SER A 18 -11.95 42.64 17.07
C SER A 18 -12.15 41.42 16.18
N LEU A 19 -13.27 41.37 15.43
CA LEU A 19 -13.57 40.27 14.51
C LEU A 19 -12.54 40.14 13.38
N LYS A 20 -11.98 41.26 12.89
CA LYS A 20 -10.91 41.23 11.87
C LYS A 20 -9.62 40.64 12.42
N GLU A 21 -9.26 41.00 13.65
CA GLU A 21 -8.06 40.48 14.33
C GLU A 21 -8.19 38.97 14.57
N GLU A 22 -9.34 38.51 15.07
CA GLU A 22 -9.64 37.09 15.27
C GLU A 22 -9.63 36.30 13.95
N ASN A 23 -10.27 36.82 12.90
CA ASN A 23 -10.25 36.21 11.57
C ASN A 23 -8.83 36.08 11.00
N ASN A 24 -7.97 37.07 11.23
CA ASN A 24 -6.57 37.00 10.79
C ASN A 24 -5.83 35.90 11.53
N LEU A 25 -6.01 35.77 12.85
CA LEU A 25 -5.39 34.70 13.63
C LEU A 25 -5.86 33.32 13.18
N LEU A 26 -7.17 33.15 12.96
CA LEU A 26 -7.75 31.90 12.44
C LEU A 26 -7.22 31.55 11.05
N LYS A 27 -7.05 32.54 10.16
CA LYS A 27 -6.43 32.34 8.85
C LYS A 27 -5.01 31.79 8.97
N TYR A 28 -4.17 32.36 9.83
CA TYR A 28 -2.81 31.86 10.06
C TYR A 28 -2.81 30.44 10.63
N GLY A 29 -3.69 30.16 11.60
CA GLY A 29 -3.84 28.82 12.18
C GLY A 29 -4.27 27.78 11.15
N LEU A 30 -5.25 28.10 10.30
CA LEU A 30 -5.69 27.23 9.21
C LEU A 30 -4.57 26.96 8.20
N GLU A 31 -3.77 27.97 7.87
CA GLU A 31 -2.65 27.81 6.95
C GLU A 31 -1.54 26.93 7.53
N ALA A 32 -1.30 26.98 8.84
CA ALA A 32 -0.41 26.04 9.52
C ALA A 32 -0.97 24.61 9.50
N MET A 33 -2.27 24.44 9.78
CA MET A 33 -2.93 23.13 9.78
C MET A 33 -2.94 22.46 8.41
N ARG A 34 -3.10 23.24 7.32
CA ARG A 34 -3.01 22.78 5.92
C ARG A 34 -1.69 22.10 5.58
N LYS A 35 -0.60 22.45 6.27
CA LYS A 35 0.71 21.83 6.07
C LYS A 35 0.82 20.45 6.72
N ILE A 36 -0.01 20.18 7.73
CA ILE A 36 0.03 18.95 8.53
C ILE A 36 -1.05 17.97 8.06
N PHE A 37 -2.28 18.47 7.97
CA PHE A 37 -3.48 17.69 7.71
C PHE A 37 -3.97 17.86 6.27
N SER A 38 -4.58 16.82 5.72
CA SER A 38 -5.29 16.94 4.45
C SER A 38 -6.58 17.74 4.62
N GLU A 39 -7.11 18.23 3.49
CA GLU A 39 -8.42 18.90 3.45
C GLU A 39 -9.52 18.06 4.09
N THR A 40 -9.51 16.75 3.81
CA THR A 40 -10.50 15.82 4.36
C THR A 40 -10.35 15.70 5.88
N GLN A 41 -9.12 15.61 6.39
CA GLN A 41 -8.86 15.57 7.82
C GLN A 41 -9.30 16.86 8.52
N MET A 42 -9.02 18.03 7.94
CA MET A 42 -9.50 19.31 8.48
C MET A 42 -11.03 19.37 8.48
N SER A 43 -11.68 18.93 7.38
CA SER A 43 -13.14 18.88 7.30
C SER A 43 -13.75 17.92 8.33
N ALA A 44 -13.05 16.82 8.64
CA ALA A 44 -13.48 15.86 9.65
C ALA A 44 -13.39 16.48 11.05
N VAL A 45 -12.34 17.24 11.35
CA VAL A 45 -12.21 17.95 12.63
C VAL A 45 -13.30 19.01 12.77
N ILE A 46 -13.53 19.83 11.73
CA ILE A 46 -14.51 20.93 11.77
C ILE A 46 -15.95 20.41 11.94
N ASN A 47 -16.28 19.30 11.28
CA ASN A 47 -17.64 18.75 11.27
C ASN A 47 -17.84 17.60 12.29
N ASP A 48 -16.93 17.44 13.26
CA ASP A 48 -16.96 16.35 14.25
C ASP A 48 -17.19 14.96 13.61
N TYR A 49 -16.42 14.68 12.56
CA TYR A 49 -16.46 13.45 11.76
C TYR A 49 -17.80 13.14 11.07
N ALA A 50 -18.80 14.02 11.18
CA ALA A 50 -20.10 13.83 10.57
C ALA A 50 -19.95 13.69 9.04
N LYS A 51 -20.34 12.52 8.51
CA LYS A 51 -20.41 12.23 7.06
C LYS A 51 -19.09 12.44 6.29
N THR A 52 -17.93 12.27 6.94
CA THR A 52 -16.63 12.42 6.26
C THR A 52 -16.43 11.32 5.22
N LYS A 53 -16.27 11.70 3.95
CA LYS A 53 -15.86 10.80 2.87
C LYS A 53 -14.35 10.91 2.66
N TRP A 54 -13.62 9.88 3.07
CA TRP A 54 -12.17 9.80 2.92
C TRP A 54 -11.76 9.69 1.45
N LYS A 55 -10.81 10.53 1.00
CA LYS A 55 -10.22 10.42 -0.33
C LYS A 55 -9.27 9.20 -0.38
N PRO A 56 -9.04 8.59 -1.56
CA PRO A 56 -8.09 7.48 -1.70
C PRO A 56 -6.68 7.79 -1.15
N SER A 57 -6.20 9.02 -1.33
CA SER A 57 -4.91 9.48 -0.80
C SER A 57 -4.85 9.48 0.73
N ASP A 58 -5.95 9.84 1.40
CA ASP A 58 -6.05 9.82 2.86
C ASP A 58 -6.04 8.39 3.38
N ILE A 59 -6.78 7.51 2.70
CA ILE A 59 -6.80 6.08 3.01
C ILE A 59 -5.41 5.46 2.80
N ALA A 60 -4.72 5.77 1.71
CA ALA A 60 -3.38 5.27 1.45
C ALA A 60 -2.39 5.70 2.55
N ARG A 61 -2.41 6.98 2.96
CA ARG A 61 -1.61 7.48 4.10
C ARG A 61 -1.96 6.77 5.40
N ALA A 62 -3.25 6.57 5.67
CA ALA A 62 -3.72 5.90 6.88
C ALA A 62 -3.36 4.41 6.92
N LEU A 63 -3.51 3.68 5.81
CA LEU A 63 -3.07 2.29 5.65
C LEU A 63 -1.56 2.17 5.87
N THR A 64 -0.78 3.10 5.31
CA THR A 64 0.67 3.17 5.46
C THR A 64 1.12 3.46 6.90
N LEU A 65 0.35 4.26 7.64
CA LEU A 65 0.58 4.48 9.07
C LEU A 65 0.20 3.22 9.88
N HIS A 66 -0.93 2.61 9.56
CA HIS A 66 -1.41 1.40 10.22
C HIS A 66 -0.46 0.21 10.03
N SER A 67 0.10 0.03 8.82
CA SER A 67 1.04 -1.06 8.52
C SER A 67 2.37 -0.94 9.29
N ARG A 68 2.78 0.28 9.64
CA ARG A 68 3.96 0.53 10.49
C ARG A 68 3.72 0.25 11.97
N GLY A 69 2.47 0.27 12.42
CA GLY A 69 2.15 0.06 13.83
C GLY A 69 0.65 0.13 14.12
N PRO A 70 -0.08 -1.00 14.11
CA PRO A 70 -1.52 -1.02 14.36
C PRO A 70 -1.90 -0.47 15.74
N ARG A 71 -1.11 -0.78 16.77
CA ARG A 71 -1.32 -0.28 18.14
C ARG A 71 -1.13 1.23 18.22
N SER A 72 -0.08 1.76 17.58
CA SER A 72 0.18 3.19 17.50
C SER A 72 -0.91 3.93 16.72
N TYR A 73 -1.39 3.34 15.62
CA TYR A 73 -2.52 3.89 14.86
C TYR A 73 -3.78 3.99 15.73
N LYS A 74 -4.09 2.91 16.48
CA LYS A 74 -5.23 2.89 17.41
C LYS A 74 -5.10 3.95 18.49
N TYR A 75 -3.94 4.07 19.12
CA TYR A 75 -3.64 5.10 20.13
C TYR A 75 -3.80 6.52 19.56
N LEU A 76 -3.21 6.81 18.40
CA LEU A 76 -3.32 8.11 17.72
C LEU A 76 -4.78 8.50 17.48
N ARG A 77 -5.59 7.56 17.01
CA ARG A 77 -7.00 7.81 16.69
C ARG A 77 -7.89 7.89 17.94
N GLN A 78 -7.73 6.96 18.88
CA GLN A 78 -8.66 6.79 20.01
C GLN A 78 -8.31 7.70 21.19
N ASP A 79 -7.03 7.82 21.52
CA ASP A 79 -6.57 8.54 22.70
C ASP A 79 -6.16 9.96 22.35
N LEU A 80 -5.34 10.12 21.30
CA LEU A 80 -4.88 11.44 20.83
C LEU A 80 -5.85 12.13 19.86
N LYS A 81 -6.98 11.50 19.53
CA LYS A 81 -8.06 12.05 18.69
C LYS A 81 -7.61 12.58 17.32
N TYR A 82 -6.55 12.01 16.75
CA TYR A 82 -6.11 12.37 15.40
C TYR A 82 -7.20 12.05 14.37
N PRO A 83 -7.42 12.93 13.37
CA PRO A 83 -8.43 12.73 12.32
C PRO A 83 -8.00 11.64 11.35
N LEU A 84 -8.23 10.39 11.75
CA LEU A 84 -7.85 9.20 11.01
C LEU A 84 -9.09 8.34 10.72
N PRO A 85 -9.14 7.67 9.55
CA PRO A 85 -10.19 6.71 9.23
C PRO A 85 -10.33 5.63 10.29
N ALA A 86 -11.55 5.14 10.50
CA ALA A 86 -11.76 3.98 11.36
C ALA A 86 -11.08 2.73 10.78
N GLU A 87 -10.62 1.81 11.64
CA GLU A 87 -10.00 0.56 11.19
C GLU A 87 -10.92 -0.27 10.30
N SER A 88 -12.24 -0.27 10.55
CA SER A 88 -13.23 -0.91 9.68
C SER A 88 -13.26 -0.32 8.26
N THR A 89 -13.00 0.99 8.13
CA THR A 89 -12.84 1.65 6.84
C THR A 89 -11.54 1.18 6.18
N LEU A 90 -10.43 1.14 6.91
CA LEU A 90 -9.17 0.63 6.38
C LEU A 90 -9.28 -0.81 5.89
N ARG A 91 -9.92 -1.70 6.66
CA ARG A 91 -10.16 -3.10 6.29
C ARG A 91 -11.01 -3.22 5.03
N ARG A 92 -12.10 -2.43 4.93
CA ARG A 92 -12.96 -2.42 3.73
C ARG A 92 -12.19 -1.98 2.48
N TRP A 93 -11.32 -0.98 2.61
CA TRP A 93 -10.48 -0.55 1.50
C TRP A 93 -9.40 -1.57 1.17
N ALA A 94 -8.74 -2.16 2.17
CA ALA A 94 -7.75 -3.22 1.96
C ALA A 94 -8.37 -4.45 1.26
N ALA A 95 -9.61 -4.81 1.59
CA ALA A 95 -10.34 -5.90 0.96
C ALA A 95 -10.62 -5.69 -0.55
N THR A 96 -10.43 -4.49 -1.08
CA THR A 96 -10.51 -4.25 -2.53
C THR A 96 -9.29 -4.80 -3.29
N ILE A 97 -8.18 -5.05 -2.59
CA ILE A 97 -6.97 -5.61 -3.17
C ILE A 97 -7.12 -7.13 -3.17
N GLN A 98 -7.26 -7.70 -4.37
CA GLN A 98 -7.37 -9.14 -4.54
C GLN A 98 -5.99 -9.79 -4.45
N THR A 99 -5.79 -10.64 -3.44
CA THR A 99 -4.57 -11.42 -3.22
C THR A 99 -4.93 -12.90 -3.17
N ALA A 100 -5.24 -13.48 -4.33
CA ALA A 100 -5.50 -14.91 -4.45
C ALA A 100 -4.21 -15.66 -4.84
N PRO A 101 -4.09 -16.97 -4.54
CA PRO A 101 -2.97 -17.78 -5.01
C PRO A 101 -2.82 -17.72 -6.54
N GLY A 102 -1.57 -17.71 -7.00
CA GLY A 102 -1.15 -17.53 -8.38
C GLY A 102 -0.43 -16.19 -8.61
N PHE A 103 -0.50 -15.71 -9.85
CA PHE A 103 0.12 -14.46 -10.25
C PHE A 103 -0.62 -13.24 -9.72
N GLN A 104 0.11 -12.35 -9.05
CA GLN A 104 -0.42 -11.13 -8.47
C GLN A 104 -0.56 -10.04 -9.53
N ASN A 105 -1.55 -10.18 -10.44
CA ASN A 105 -1.72 -9.30 -11.60
C ASN A 105 -1.73 -7.79 -11.25
N PHE A 106 -2.30 -7.41 -10.09
CA PHE A 106 -2.29 -6.02 -9.65
C PHE A 106 -0.87 -5.49 -9.40
N VAL A 107 0.06 -6.34 -8.96
CA VAL A 107 1.46 -5.98 -8.70
C VAL A 107 2.18 -5.66 -10.01
N PHE A 108 1.93 -6.43 -11.07
CA PHE A 108 2.51 -6.15 -12.40
C PHE A 108 2.09 -4.76 -12.90
N SER A 109 0.79 -4.45 -12.83
CA SER A 109 0.28 -3.12 -13.22
C SER A 109 0.82 -2.00 -12.32
N LEU A 110 0.96 -2.25 -11.01
CA LEU A 110 1.54 -1.29 -10.08
C LEU A 110 3.03 -1.04 -10.40
N MET A 111 3.79 -2.09 -10.67
CA MET A 111 5.19 -2.01 -11.05
C MET A 111 5.37 -1.23 -12.35
N ALA A 112 4.55 -1.50 -13.36
CA ALA A 112 4.60 -0.78 -14.64
C ALA A 112 4.38 0.73 -14.47
N ALA A 113 3.46 1.13 -13.59
CA ALA A 113 3.20 2.53 -13.27
C ALA A 113 4.27 3.18 -12.37
N GLN A 114 5.00 2.38 -11.59
CA GLN A 114 6.00 2.87 -10.65
C GLN A 114 7.40 2.99 -11.27
N PHE A 115 7.76 2.07 -12.17
CA PHE A 115 9.11 1.91 -12.71
C PHE A 115 9.14 2.15 -14.22
N GLU A 116 9.29 3.42 -14.61
CA GLU A 116 9.32 3.82 -16.03
C GLU A 116 10.75 3.88 -16.59
N CYS A 117 11.75 4.14 -15.73
CA CYS A 117 13.13 4.30 -16.16
C CYS A 117 13.70 2.95 -16.66
N PRO A 118 14.43 2.92 -17.80
CA PRO A 118 15.03 1.68 -18.31
C PRO A 118 15.92 0.96 -17.29
N LYS A 119 16.61 1.71 -16.43
CA LYS A 119 17.46 1.16 -15.37
C LYS A 119 16.65 0.40 -14.31
N ASP A 120 15.44 0.86 -14.01
CA ASP A 120 14.55 0.20 -13.04
C ASP A 120 13.97 -1.10 -13.60
N LYS A 121 13.90 -1.23 -14.93
CA LYS A 121 13.28 -2.37 -15.62
C LYS A 121 14.19 -3.59 -15.75
N VAL A 122 15.49 -3.46 -15.52
CA VAL A 122 16.41 -4.62 -15.50
C VAL A 122 16.17 -5.41 -14.22
N THR A 123 15.62 -6.61 -14.38
CA THR A 123 14.99 -7.38 -13.30
C THR A 123 15.66 -8.74 -13.11
N VAL A 124 15.82 -9.13 -11.85
CA VAL A 124 16.21 -10.47 -11.44
C VAL A 124 15.03 -11.13 -10.75
N LEU A 125 14.81 -12.41 -11.03
CA LEU A 125 13.83 -13.22 -10.32
C LEU A 125 14.51 -14.01 -9.21
N SER A 126 13.89 -14.04 -8.04
CA SER A 126 14.26 -14.97 -6.98
C SER A 126 13.04 -15.70 -6.49
N PHE A 127 13.14 -17.02 -6.31
CA PHE A 127 12.04 -17.80 -5.76
C PHE A 127 12.51 -18.74 -4.67
N ASP A 128 11.63 -18.94 -3.70
CA ASP A 128 11.89 -19.78 -2.54
C ASP A 128 10.58 -20.31 -1.94
N GLU A 129 10.67 -21.39 -1.18
CA GLU A 129 9.57 -22.02 -0.47
C GLU A 129 9.57 -21.58 1.01
N VAL A 130 8.42 -21.09 1.47
CA VAL A 130 8.24 -20.63 2.85
C VAL A 130 7.33 -21.58 3.60
N LYS A 131 7.83 -22.13 4.71
CA LYS A 131 7.03 -22.98 5.59
C LYS A 131 5.96 -22.18 6.33
N ILE A 132 4.74 -22.69 6.36
CA ILE A 132 3.57 -22.09 7.04
C ILE A 132 3.01 -23.04 8.10
N SER A 133 2.06 -22.57 8.91
CA SER A 133 1.63 -23.28 10.13
C SER A 133 0.81 -24.55 9.90
N GLY A 134 0.28 -24.80 8.70
CA GLY A 134 -0.55 -25.97 8.44
C GLY A 134 -2.01 -25.84 8.87
N ASP A 135 -2.45 -24.65 9.31
CA ASP A 135 -3.79 -24.45 9.82
C ASP A 135 -4.85 -24.41 8.71
N MET A 136 -6.06 -24.88 9.03
CA MET A 136 -7.25 -24.65 8.19
C MET A 136 -7.92 -23.35 8.62
N VAL A 137 -8.20 -22.48 7.65
CA VAL A 137 -8.82 -21.17 7.90
C VAL A 137 -10.02 -21.00 6.98
N TYR A 138 -11.17 -20.65 7.54
CA TYR A 138 -12.33 -20.22 6.76
C TYR A 138 -12.21 -18.75 6.39
N ASP A 139 -12.32 -18.42 5.11
CA ASP A 139 -12.42 -17.07 4.58
C ASP A 139 -13.90 -16.74 4.30
N PRO A 140 -14.55 -15.90 5.14
CA PRO A 140 -15.94 -15.51 4.94
C PRO A 140 -16.18 -14.66 3.68
N SER A 141 -15.14 -14.02 3.13
CA SER A 141 -15.29 -13.12 1.98
C SER A 141 -15.41 -13.86 0.66
N SER A 142 -14.71 -15.00 0.54
CA SER A 142 -14.76 -15.88 -0.64
C SER A 142 -15.62 -17.14 -0.42
N ASP A 143 -16.15 -17.31 0.79
CA ASP A 143 -16.90 -18.50 1.25
C ASP A 143 -16.13 -19.81 0.98
N ARG A 144 -14.87 -19.83 1.42
CA ARG A 144 -13.95 -20.95 1.16
C ARG A 144 -13.17 -21.32 2.41
N VAL A 145 -12.90 -22.61 2.54
CA VAL A 145 -11.91 -23.13 3.49
C VAL A 145 -10.55 -23.17 2.79
N LEU A 146 -9.55 -22.53 3.38
CA LEU A 146 -8.16 -22.53 2.95
C LEU A 146 -7.35 -23.51 3.80
N GLY A 147 -6.41 -24.19 3.17
CA GLY A 147 -5.57 -25.18 3.85
C GLY A 147 -6.27 -26.52 4.12
N PRO A 148 -5.59 -27.42 4.85
CA PRO A 148 -4.28 -27.22 5.46
C PRO A 148 -3.18 -27.21 4.39
N HIS A 149 -2.29 -26.23 4.45
CA HIS A 149 -1.12 -26.11 3.56
C HIS A 149 0.16 -26.04 4.38
N GLN A 150 1.22 -26.72 3.95
CA GLN A 150 2.47 -26.80 4.68
C GLN A 150 3.47 -25.74 4.23
N ASN A 151 3.45 -25.41 2.95
CA ASN A 151 4.42 -24.51 2.35
C ASN A 151 3.74 -23.53 1.36
N ALA A 152 4.40 -22.39 1.15
CA ALA A 152 4.03 -21.41 0.13
C ALA A 152 5.25 -21.13 -0.76
N GLN A 153 5.12 -21.42 -2.05
CA GLN A 153 6.12 -21.06 -3.05
C GLN A 153 5.92 -19.60 -3.43
N VAL A 154 6.97 -18.79 -3.36
CA VAL A 154 6.92 -17.35 -3.69
C VAL A 154 7.93 -17.03 -4.78
N ILE A 155 7.54 -16.19 -5.76
CA ILE A 155 8.47 -15.54 -6.69
C ILE A 155 8.49 -14.04 -6.39
N MET A 156 9.70 -13.53 -6.20
CA MET A 156 10.00 -12.12 -6.03
C MET A 156 10.69 -11.59 -7.30
N ALA A 157 10.20 -10.49 -7.84
CA ALA A 157 10.92 -9.68 -8.81
C ALA A 157 11.76 -8.63 -8.07
N ARG A 158 12.99 -8.40 -8.51
CA ARG A 158 13.91 -7.42 -7.90
C ARG A 158 14.64 -6.62 -8.98
N GLY A 159 14.77 -5.32 -8.80
CA GLY A 159 15.61 -4.49 -9.64
C GLY A 159 17.09 -4.86 -9.49
N LEU A 160 17.80 -5.06 -10.60
CA LEU A 160 19.23 -5.34 -10.57
C LEU A 160 20.03 -4.09 -10.18
N PHE A 161 19.72 -2.97 -10.82
CA PHE A 161 20.47 -1.72 -10.66
C PHE A 161 19.84 -0.75 -9.66
N THR A 162 18.63 -1.04 -9.20
CA THR A 162 17.81 -0.18 -8.34
C THR A 162 17.21 -0.99 -7.21
N ASN A 163 17.12 -0.39 -6.03
CA ASN A 163 16.69 -1.10 -4.82
C ASN A 163 15.17 -1.17 -4.70
N TRP A 164 14.55 -2.04 -5.48
CA TRP A 164 13.14 -2.40 -5.33
C TRP A 164 12.97 -3.93 -5.37
N LYS A 165 11.94 -4.42 -4.70
CA LYS A 165 11.53 -5.83 -4.73
C LYS A 165 10.01 -5.94 -4.59
N GLN A 166 9.38 -6.85 -5.33
CA GLN A 166 7.94 -7.05 -5.31
C GLN A 166 7.60 -8.55 -5.41
N PRO A 167 6.68 -9.08 -4.59
CA PRO A 167 6.16 -10.44 -4.75
C PRO A 167 5.21 -10.49 -5.95
N ILE A 168 5.54 -11.28 -6.97
CA ILE A 168 4.76 -11.35 -8.21
C ILE A 168 3.93 -12.64 -8.33
N TYR A 169 4.28 -13.66 -7.56
CA TYR A 169 3.58 -14.94 -7.52
C TYR A 169 3.67 -15.51 -6.12
N TYR A 170 2.58 -16.14 -5.68
CA TYR A 170 2.65 -17.10 -4.60
C TYR A 170 1.65 -18.23 -4.81
N ASP A 171 1.91 -19.44 -4.35
CA ASP A 171 0.96 -20.54 -4.39
C ASP A 171 1.25 -21.54 -3.27
N PHE A 172 0.26 -22.33 -2.87
CA PHE A 172 0.38 -23.26 -1.75
C PHE A 172 0.76 -24.66 -2.20
N ASP A 173 1.64 -25.32 -1.43
CA ASP A 173 2.09 -26.72 -1.62
C ASP A 173 2.46 -27.08 -3.06
N LYS A 174 3.04 -26.11 -3.78
CA LYS A 174 3.33 -26.23 -5.20
C LYS A 174 4.81 -25.96 -5.45
N ASN A 175 5.48 -26.93 -6.04
CA ASN A 175 6.87 -26.77 -6.45
C ASN A 175 7.00 -25.80 -7.63
N MET A 176 8.13 -25.12 -7.73
CA MET A 176 8.48 -24.35 -8.92
C MET A 176 8.54 -25.26 -10.16
N SER A 177 7.89 -24.84 -11.25
CA SER A 177 7.92 -25.53 -12.54
C SER A 177 8.40 -24.58 -13.65
N GLN A 178 8.85 -25.15 -14.76
CA GLN A 178 9.23 -24.39 -15.96
C GLN A 178 8.07 -23.52 -16.47
N GLU A 179 6.85 -24.04 -16.45
CA GLU A 179 5.64 -23.32 -16.87
C GLU A 179 5.39 -22.07 -16.02
N ILE A 180 5.50 -22.19 -14.69
CA ILE A 180 5.34 -21.05 -13.77
C ILE A 180 6.45 -20.03 -14.02
N LEU A 181 7.70 -20.49 -14.12
CA LEU A 181 8.85 -19.60 -14.32
C LEU A 181 8.74 -18.80 -15.63
N PHE A 182 8.44 -19.47 -16.75
CA PHE A 182 8.29 -18.80 -18.04
C PHE A 182 7.06 -17.91 -18.08
N SER A 183 5.94 -18.31 -17.47
CA SER A 183 4.78 -17.43 -17.32
C SER A 183 5.11 -16.16 -16.52
N ALA A 184 5.98 -16.25 -15.50
CA ALA A 184 6.43 -15.10 -14.73
C ALA A 184 7.28 -14.15 -15.58
N ILE A 185 8.21 -14.70 -16.38
CA ILE A 185 9.07 -13.96 -17.30
C ILE A 185 8.22 -13.27 -18.37
N GLU A 186 7.33 -13.98 -19.05
CA GLU A 186 6.45 -13.43 -20.08
C GLU A 186 5.60 -12.27 -19.55
N LYS A 187 5.02 -12.42 -18.34
CA LYS A 187 4.24 -11.35 -17.71
C LYS A 187 5.07 -10.12 -17.40
N LEU A 188 6.31 -10.28 -16.95
CA LEU A 188 7.23 -9.16 -16.70
C LEU A 188 7.66 -8.48 -18.00
N GLU A 189 8.04 -9.26 -19.01
CA GLU A 189 8.49 -8.74 -20.31
C GLU A 189 7.37 -8.00 -21.04
N LYS A 190 6.12 -8.46 -20.91
CA LYS A 190 4.95 -7.75 -21.44
C LYS A 190 4.79 -6.33 -20.88
N GLU A 191 5.17 -6.11 -19.62
CA GLU A 191 5.18 -4.79 -18.96
C GLU A 191 6.50 -4.02 -19.19
N GLY A 192 7.39 -4.59 -20.00
CA GLY A 192 8.68 -4.01 -20.41
C GLY A 192 9.83 -4.28 -19.43
N PHE A 193 9.66 -5.13 -18.43
CA PHE A 193 10.74 -5.53 -17.52
C PHE A 193 11.62 -6.58 -18.19
N HIS A 194 12.92 -6.33 -18.25
CA HIS A 194 13.87 -7.25 -18.87
C HIS A 194 14.45 -8.18 -17.79
N VAL A 195 14.04 -9.45 -17.83
CA VAL A 195 14.51 -10.46 -16.86
C VAL A 195 15.86 -11.00 -17.32
N VAL A 196 16.92 -10.74 -16.54
CA VAL A 196 18.30 -11.09 -16.91
C VAL A 196 18.88 -12.25 -16.12
N SER A 197 18.28 -12.60 -14.98
CA SER A 197 18.78 -13.67 -14.11
C SER A 197 17.66 -14.24 -13.26
N VAL A 198 17.81 -15.51 -12.90
CA VAL A 198 16.96 -16.23 -11.96
C VAL A 198 17.84 -16.82 -10.87
N THR A 199 17.43 -16.68 -9.60
CA THR A 199 18.15 -17.21 -8.43
C THR A 199 17.22 -18.01 -7.54
N HIS A 200 17.68 -19.15 -7.03
CA HIS A 200 16.90 -20.00 -6.14
C HIS A 200 17.82 -20.83 -5.24
N ASP A 201 17.24 -21.54 -4.27
CA ASP A 201 17.97 -22.43 -3.36
C ASP A 201 18.38 -23.76 -4.03
N LEU A 202 19.23 -24.56 -3.38
CA LEU A 202 19.72 -25.85 -3.90
C LEU A 202 18.87 -27.05 -3.49
N SER A 203 17.58 -26.85 -3.23
CA SER A 203 16.65 -27.92 -2.86
C SER A 203 16.56 -29.01 -3.96
N GLY A 204 16.11 -30.21 -3.57
CA GLY A 204 15.94 -31.33 -4.50
C GLY A 204 14.97 -31.01 -5.65
N ALA A 205 13.89 -30.28 -5.36
CA ALA A 205 12.90 -29.86 -6.35
C ALA A 205 13.52 -28.89 -7.38
N ASN A 206 14.30 -27.91 -6.94
CA ASN A 206 14.93 -26.92 -7.82
C ASN A 206 16.03 -27.53 -8.70
N ARG A 207 16.71 -28.57 -8.24
CA ARG A 207 17.59 -29.39 -9.08
C ARG A 207 16.83 -30.17 -10.15
N GLY A 208 15.58 -30.54 -9.89
CA GLY A 208 14.66 -31.08 -10.89
C GLY A 208 14.43 -30.08 -12.02
N LEU A 209 14.06 -28.85 -11.67
CA LEU A 209 13.85 -27.75 -12.61
C LEU A 209 15.06 -27.48 -13.51
N TRP A 210 16.29 -27.61 -13.00
CA TRP A 210 17.51 -27.44 -13.82
C TRP A 210 17.59 -28.43 -14.98
N ARG A 211 17.21 -29.68 -14.72
CA ARG A 211 17.20 -30.72 -15.75
C ARG A 211 16.12 -30.44 -16.79
N ASP A 212 14.96 -29.98 -16.34
CA ASP A 212 13.85 -29.60 -17.23
C ASP A 212 14.25 -28.42 -18.12
N LEU A 213 14.97 -27.44 -17.57
CA LEU A 213 15.55 -26.31 -18.29
C LEU A 213 16.82 -26.66 -19.09
N GLN A 214 17.26 -27.91 -19.06
CA GLN A 214 18.45 -28.41 -19.76
C GLN A 214 19.75 -27.65 -19.40
N LEU A 215 19.85 -27.16 -18.17
CA LEU A 215 21.04 -26.50 -17.66
C LEU A 215 22.13 -27.55 -17.38
N SER A 216 23.25 -27.44 -18.09
CA SER A 216 24.44 -28.28 -17.89
C SER A 216 25.70 -27.42 -17.91
N GLU A 217 26.79 -27.93 -17.32
CA GLU A 217 28.09 -27.23 -17.25
C GLU A 217 28.73 -27.01 -18.63
N ASN A 218 28.17 -27.63 -19.68
CA ASN A 218 28.66 -27.53 -21.06
C ASN A 218 28.11 -26.30 -21.79
N CYS A 219 28.40 -25.10 -21.28
CA CYS A 219 28.40 -23.88 -22.10
C CYS A 219 29.85 -23.54 -22.45
N THR A 220 30.26 -23.94 -23.64
CA THR A 220 31.58 -23.63 -24.19
C THR A 220 31.72 -22.11 -24.31
N ARG A 221 32.82 -21.58 -23.76
CA ARG A 221 33.27 -20.19 -23.93
C ARG A 221 33.58 -19.87 -25.39
#